data_AF-A0A3E0DX35-F1
#
_entry.id   AF-A0A3E0DX35-F1
#
_cell.length_a   1.000
_cell.length_b   1.000
_cell.length_c   1.000
_cell.angle_alpha   90.00
_cell.angle_beta   90.00
_cell.angle_gamma   90.00
#
_symmetry.space_group_name_H-M   'P 1'
#
loop_
_entity.id
_entity.type
_entity.pdbx_description
1 polymer ?
#
loop_
_entity_poly.entity_id
_entity_poly.type
_entity_poly.pdbx_seq_one_letter_code
_entity_poly.pdbx_strand_id
1 'polypeptide(L)'
;MLLILAIGSYWGFKKLGGNAPIAIQLVQKKPDNLAGITYRGTPGNEELGQIFIKMETQKGLHPGSQLHTIYEVEPAGKLDTMIVFVGINQTLPIADLEFRSFEYDSYLLAKIKSNKWVMPGPDTVQEKLAEYAQENNLELSGVYIDKIISENEVQVIAPIK
;
A
#
# COMPACT_ATOMS: atom_id res chain seq x y z
N MET A 1 2.94 32.99 39.19
CA MET A 1 2.20 32.86 37.91
C MET A 1 3.12 32.20 36.88
N LEU A 2 3.31 30.90 37.00
CA LEU A 2 4.36 30.13 36.29
C LEU A 2 3.76 28.78 35.85
N LEU A 3 2.62 28.84 35.17
CA LEU A 3 1.80 27.66 34.83
C LEU A 3 1.13 27.77 33.45
N ILE A 4 1.67 28.63 32.57
CA ILE A 4 1.13 28.85 31.21
C ILE A 4 2.08 28.34 30.11
N LEU A 5 3.34 28.00 30.46
CA LEU A 5 4.35 27.58 29.47
C LEU A 5 4.38 26.07 29.16
N ALA A 6 3.62 25.23 29.88
CA ALA A 6 3.68 23.78 29.70
C ALA A 6 2.60 23.21 28.75
N ILE A 7 1.56 23.98 28.40
CA ILE A 7 0.45 23.48 27.55
C ILE A 7 0.70 23.77 26.06
N GLY A 8 1.51 24.79 25.74
CA GLY A 8 1.82 25.17 24.35
C GLY A 8 2.79 24.23 23.63
N SER A 9 3.62 23.49 24.36
CA SER A 9 4.63 22.59 23.81
C SER A 9 4.07 21.24 23.34
N TYR A 10 2.91 20.79 23.85
CA TYR A 10 2.28 19.55 23.38
C TYR A 10 1.62 19.70 22.01
N TRP A 11 1.11 20.90 21.68
CA TRP A 11 0.49 21.18 20.37
C TRP A 11 1.50 21.53 19.26
N GLY A 12 2.67 22.06 19.61
CA GLY A 12 3.72 22.40 18.64
C GLY A 12 4.37 21.20 17.96
N PHE A 13 4.46 20.06 18.65
CA PHE A 13 5.11 18.85 18.13
C PHE A 13 4.30 18.11 17.05
N LYS A 14 2.97 18.29 16.99
CA LYS A 14 2.17 17.75 15.87
C LYS A 14 2.35 18.52 14.55
N LYS A 15 3.02 19.68 14.55
CA LYS A 15 3.05 20.59 13.38
C LYS A 15 4.43 20.89 12.81
N LEU A 16 5.51 20.34 13.39
CA LEU A 16 6.88 20.69 13.02
C LEU A 16 7.69 19.43 12.67
N GLY A 17 7.39 18.86 11.50
CA GLY A 17 8.23 17.88 10.80
C GLY A 17 7.62 16.49 10.67
N GLY A 18 7.11 16.12 9.48
CA GLY A 18 6.93 14.71 9.11
C GLY A 18 5.62 14.30 8.42
N ASN A 19 4.59 15.15 8.38
CA ASN A 19 3.30 14.78 7.77
C ASN A 19 3.34 14.90 6.24
N ALA A 20 3.77 13.85 5.54
CA ALA A 20 3.23 13.60 4.20
C ALA A 20 1.73 13.32 4.38
N PRO A 21 0.82 14.18 3.87
CA PRO A 21 -0.60 13.99 4.08
C PRO A 21 -1.05 12.70 3.37
N ILE A 22 -1.47 11.71 4.16
CA ILE A 22 -2.17 10.52 3.64
C ILE A 22 -3.59 10.96 3.35
N ALA A 23 -3.91 11.17 2.08
CA ALA A 23 -5.27 11.54 1.67
C ALA A 23 -6.10 10.27 1.48
N ILE A 24 -7.07 10.05 2.37
CA ILE A 24 -7.98 8.89 2.35
C ILE A 24 -9.30 9.30 1.70
N GLN A 25 -9.79 8.45 0.79
CA GLN A 25 -11.11 8.60 0.19
C GLN A 25 -11.79 7.24 0.03
N LEU A 26 -13.11 7.21 0.19
CA LEU A 26 -13.94 6.07 -0.20
C LEU A 26 -14.12 6.05 -1.72
N VAL A 27 -13.91 4.89 -2.34
CA VAL A 27 -14.14 4.68 -3.77
C VAL A 27 -15.20 3.61 -3.97
N GLN A 28 -16.32 3.98 -4.59
CA GLN A 28 -17.43 3.09 -4.93
C GLN A 28 -17.17 2.37 -6.25
N LYS A 29 -16.12 1.55 -6.28
CA LYS A 29 -15.85 0.62 -7.37
C LYS A 29 -15.08 -0.58 -6.84
N LYS A 30 -15.18 -1.68 -7.56
CA LYS A 30 -14.38 -2.88 -7.31
C LYS A 30 -12.88 -2.63 -7.46
N PRO A 31 -12.00 -3.16 -6.57
CA PRO A 31 -10.56 -3.16 -6.80
C PRO A 31 -10.21 -3.87 -8.11
N ASP A 32 -9.20 -3.36 -8.83
CA ASP A 32 -8.78 -3.98 -10.07
C ASP A 32 -8.25 -5.40 -9.81
N ASN A 33 -8.57 -6.36 -10.69
CA ASN A 33 -7.95 -7.70 -10.62
C ASN A 33 -6.46 -7.59 -10.94
N LEU A 34 -5.65 -8.51 -10.41
CA LEU A 34 -4.20 -8.51 -10.58
C LEU A 34 -3.71 -9.79 -11.23
N ALA A 35 -2.70 -9.69 -12.08
CA ALA A 35 -1.91 -10.80 -12.59
C ALA A 35 -0.46 -10.68 -12.11
N GLY A 36 0.11 -11.73 -11.51
CA GLY A 36 1.43 -11.62 -10.87
C GLY A 36 2.02 -12.92 -10.36
N ILE A 37 2.97 -12.80 -9.43
CA ILE A 37 3.73 -13.90 -8.84
C ILE A 37 3.80 -13.70 -7.33
N THR A 38 3.51 -14.75 -6.56
CA THR A 38 3.73 -14.80 -5.13
C THR A 38 5.16 -15.26 -4.84
N TYR A 39 5.89 -14.43 -4.11
CA TYR A 39 7.24 -14.73 -3.62
C TYR A 39 7.20 -15.05 -2.13
N ARG A 40 8.00 -16.04 -1.71
CA ARG A 40 8.24 -16.38 -0.31
C ARG A 40 9.74 -16.47 -0.05
N GLY A 41 10.24 -15.60 0.82
CA GLY A 41 11.66 -15.57 1.18
C GLY A 41 12.03 -14.25 1.84
N THR A 42 13.29 -13.82 1.75
CA THR A 42 13.76 -12.59 2.39
C THR A 42 13.72 -11.38 1.43
N PRO A 43 13.59 -10.14 1.95
CA PRO A 43 13.63 -8.92 1.16
C PRO A 43 14.88 -8.72 0.31
N GLY A 44 16.03 -9.23 0.77
CA GLY A 44 17.32 -9.04 0.10
C GLY A 44 17.65 -10.09 -0.98
N ASN A 45 16.76 -11.03 -1.25
CA ASN A 45 17.01 -12.10 -2.23
C ASN A 45 16.91 -11.56 -3.67
N GLU A 46 17.84 -11.97 -4.52
CA GLU A 46 17.87 -11.62 -5.94
C GLU A 46 16.61 -12.10 -6.70
N GLU A 47 16.01 -13.23 -6.29
CA GLU A 47 14.78 -13.76 -6.89
C GLU A 47 13.64 -12.76 -6.85
N LEU A 48 13.46 -12.06 -5.72
CA LEU A 48 12.48 -10.99 -5.60
C LEU A 48 12.75 -9.88 -6.63
N GLY A 49 14.01 -9.47 -6.76
CA GLY A 49 14.43 -8.49 -7.76
C GLY A 49 14.09 -8.93 -9.19
N GLN A 50 14.30 -10.20 -9.52
CA GLN A 50 13.93 -10.76 -10.83
C GLN A 50 12.41 -10.75 -11.05
N ILE A 51 11.63 -11.01 -10.01
CA ILE A 51 10.15 -10.91 -10.08
C ILE A 51 9.73 -9.47 -10.37
N PHE A 52 10.29 -8.48 -9.68
CA PHE A 52 10.03 -7.07 -9.97
C PHE A 52 10.40 -6.69 -11.41
N ILE A 53 11.57 -7.10 -11.90
CA ILE A 53 11.98 -6.86 -13.30
C ILE A 53 11.01 -7.51 -14.30
N LYS A 54 10.57 -8.75 -14.03
CA LYS A 54 9.59 -9.45 -14.86
C LYS A 54 8.26 -8.69 -14.88
N MET A 55 7.77 -8.22 -13.73
CA MET A 55 6.50 -7.49 -13.63
C MET A 55 6.58 -6.08 -14.22
N GLU A 56 7.72 -5.40 -14.12
CA GLU A 56 7.98 -4.15 -14.84
C GLU A 56 7.96 -4.35 -16.35
N THR A 57 8.52 -5.46 -16.84
CA THR A 57 8.43 -5.83 -18.27
C THR A 57 6.97 -6.06 -18.68
N GLN A 58 6.20 -6.82 -17.89
CA GLN A 58 4.77 -7.02 -18.14
C GLN A 58 3.99 -5.70 -18.12
N LYS A 59 4.29 -4.78 -17.19
CA LYS A 59 3.70 -3.44 -17.17
C LYS A 59 3.95 -2.68 -18.47
N GLY A 60 5.18 -2.75 -19.01
CA GLY A 60 5.53 -2.13 -20.29
C GLY A 60 4.78 -2.69 -21.50
N LEU A 61 4.42 -3.97 -21.46
CA LEU A 61 3.63 -4.65 -22.50
C LEU A 61 2.12 -4.39 -22.39
N HIS A 62 1.64 -3.90 -21.25
CA HIS A 62 0.22 -3.66 -20.99
C HIS A 62 -0.01 -2.19 -20.60
N PRO A 63 -0.13 -1.28 -21.60
CA PRO A 63 -0.30 0.16 -21.34
C PRO A 63 -1.49 0.45 -20.41
N GLY A 64 -1.29 1.37 -19.47
CA GLY A 64 -2.30 1.73 -18.47
C GLY A 64 -2.32 0.83 -17.23
N SER A 65 -1.55 -0.26 -17.21
CA SER A 65 -1.29 -1.04 -16.00
C SER A 65 -0.27 -0.35 -15.09
N GLN A 66 -0.30 -0.71 -13.82
CA GLN A 66 0.57 -0.25 -12.74
C GLN A 66 1.08 -1.43 -11.95
N LEU A 67 2.21 -1.27 -11.28
CA LEU A 67 2.78 -2.30 -10.43
C LEU A 67 2.08 -2.29 -9.07
N HIS A 68 1.80 -3.48 -8.56
CA HIS A 68 1.10 -3.71 -7.31
C HIS A 68 1.81 -4.71 -6.42
N THR A 69 1.72 -4.51 -5.11
CA THR A 69 2.15 -5.48 -4.11
C THR A 69 1.06 -5.78 -3.09
N ILE A 70 1.02 -7.02 -2.60
CA ILE A 70 0.19 -7.42 -1.46
C ILE A 70 1.07 -8.23 -0.53
N TYR A 71 1.30 -7.71 0.68
CA TYR A 71 2.04 -8.43 1.72
C TYR A 71 1.06 -9.28 2.53
N GLU A 72 1.19 -10.60 2.43
CA GLU A 72 0.49 -11.54 3.31
C GLU A 72 1.24 -11.70 4.64
N VAL A 73 2.58 -11.58 4.57
CA VAL A 73 3.46 -11.51 5.74
C VAL A 73 4.48 -10.41 5.49
N GLU A 74 4.41 -9.34 6.28
CA GLU A 74 5.39 -8.27 6.25
C GLU A 74 6.68 -8.65 7.00
N PRO A 75 7.86 -8.35 6.46
CA PRO A 75 9.13 -8.58 7.14
C PRO A 75 9.41 -7.46 8.16
N ALA A 76 9.80 -7.79 9.40
CA ALA A 76 10.28 -6.79 10.35
C ALA A 76 11.76 -6.43 10.12
N GLY A 77 12.50 -7.27 9.41
CA GLY A 77 13.91 -7.10 9.08
C GLY A 77 14.32 -7.78 7.77
N LYS A 78 15.54 -7.47 7.31
CA LYS A 78 16.07 -7.95 6.02
C LYS A 78 16.23 -9.47 5.90
N LEU A 79 16.27 -10.17 7.04
CA LEU A 79 16.44 -11.62 7.11
C LEU A 79 15.13 -12.36 7.39
N ASP A 80 14.04 -11.62 7.62
CA ASP A 80 12.75 -12.22 7.92
C ASP A 80 12.13 -12.76 6.64
N THR A 81 11.40 -13.86 6.80
CA THR A 81 10.62 -14.40 5.68
C THR A 81 9.37 -13.55 5.51
N MET A 82 9.22 -12.98 4.32
CA MET A 82 7.99 -12.35 3.87
C MET A 82 7.28 -13.22 2.85
N ILE A 83 5.98 -12.99 2.71
CA ILE A 83 5.16 -13.52 1.62
C ILE A 83 4.53 -12.32 0.95
N VAL A 84 4.92 -12.07 -0.31
CA VAL A 84 4.47 -10.92 -1.08
C VAL A 84 4.06 -11.34 -2.48
N PHE A 85 2.86 -10.93 -2.87
CA PHE A 85 2.44 -10.98 -4.27
C PHE A 85 2.92 -9.72 -4.97
N VAL A 86 3.55 -9.87 -6.14
CA VAL A 86 3.98 -8.77 -7.00
C VAL A 86 3.30 -8.95 -8.36
N GLY A 87 2.55 -7.95 -8.82
CA GLY A 87 1.77 -8.08 -10.05
C GLY A 87 1.36 -6.76 -10.67
N ILE A 88 0.56 -6.83 -11.73
CA ILE A 88 -0.01 -5.66 -12.42
C ILE A 88 -1.53 -5.78 -12.50
N ASN A 89 -2.23 -4.64 -12.54
CA ASN A 89 -3.68 -4.66 -12.76
C ASN A 89 -4.02 -5.14 -14.17
N GLN A 90 -4.89 -6.15 -14.28
CA GLN A 90 -5.29 -6.80 -15.53
C GLN A 90 -6.74 -7.27 -15.48
N THR A 91 -7.46 -7.12 -16.59
CA THR A 91 -8.84 -7.63 -16.70
C THR A 91 -8.88 -9.14 -16.94
N LEU A 92 -7.86 -9.68 -17.60
CA LEU A 92 -7.77 -11.10 -17.97
C LEU A 92 -6.51 -11.75 -17.40
N PRO A 93 -6.52 -13.07 -17.15
CA PRO A 93 -5.33 -13.80 -16.78
C PRO A 93 -4.25 -13.72 -17.87
N ILE A 94 -2.99 -13.68 -17.45
CA ILE A 94 -1.83 -13.80 -18.32
C ILE A 94 -1.24 -15.20 -18.11
N ALA A 95 -0.81 -15.85 -19.20
CA ALA A 95 -0.17 -17.16 -19.12
C ALA A 95 1.03 -17.13 -18.16
N ASP A 96 1.19 -18.21 -17.38
CA ASP A 96 2.26 -18.38 -16.40
C ASP A 96 2.29 -17.35 -15.26
N LEU A 97 1.20 -16.62 -15.03
CA LEU A 97 0.99 -15.74 -13.87
C LEU A 97 -0.23 -16.18 -13.05
N GLU A 98 -0.16 -15.97 -11.74
CA GLU A 98 -1.30 -16.07 -10.83
C GLU A 98 -2.29 -14.94 -11.11
N PHE A 99 -3.59 -15.20 -10.98
CA PHE A 99 -4.64 -14.20 -11.14
C PHE A 99 -5.42 -14.04 -9.85
N ARG A 100 -5.44 -12.81 -9.29
CA ARG A 100 -6.17 -12.46 -8.07
C ARG A 100 -7.36 -11.59 -8.42
N SER A 101 -8.57 -12.08 -8.13
CA SER A 101 -9.81 -11.32 -8.21
C SER A 101 -10.29 -10.93 -6.82
N PHE A 102 -10.82 -9.72 -6.70
CA PHE A 102 -11.47 -9.25 -5.47
C PHE A 102 -12.99 -9.39 -5.62
N GLU A 103 -13.75 -9.44 -4.54
CA GLU A 103 -15.22 -9.55 -4.61
C GLU A 103 -15.94 -8.30 -4.08
N TYR A 104 -15.20 -7.38 -3.48
CA TYR A 104 -15.72 -6.18 -2.85
C TYR A 104 -16.03 -5.07 -3.87
N ASP A 105 -17.19 -4.43 -3.74
CA ASP A 105 -17.64 -3.36 -4.65
C ASP A 105 -17.16 -1.95 -4.26
N SER A 106 -16.40 -1.83 -3.16
CA SER A 106 -15.81 -0.58 -2.73
C SER A 106 -14.50 -0.79 -1.97
N TYR A 107 -13.72 0.29 -1.87
CA TYR A 107 -12.46 0.29 -1.12
C TYR A 107 -12.11 1.69 -0.61
N LEU A 108 -11.30 1.74 0.45
CA LEU A 108 -10.60 2.96 0.84
C LEU A 108 -9.30 3.11 0.05
N LEU A 109 -9.07 4.30 -0.48
CA LEU A 109 -7.84 4.66 -1.18
C LEU A 109 -7.06 5.68 -0.34
N ALA A 110 -5.92 5.26 0.19
CA ALA A 110 -4.92 6.17 0.74
C ALA A 110 -3.96 6.60 -0.37
N LYS A 111 -3.85 7.91 -0.64
CA LYS A 111 -2.86 8.47 -1.55
C LYS A 111 -1.73 9.12 -0.76
N ILE A 112 -0.50 8.73 -1.08
CA ILE A 112 0.70 9.17 -0.38
C ILE A 112 1.62 9.80 -1.42
N LYS A 113 1.83 11.12 -1.31
CA LYS A 113 2.73 11.85 -2.19
C LYS A 113 3.84 12.49 -1.37
N SER A 114 5.02 11.89 -1.40
CA SER A 114 6.19 12.35 -0.65
C SER A 114 7.47 11.86 -1.28
N ASN A 115 8.60 12.45 -0.90
CA ASN A 115 9.89 11.82 -1.22
C ASN A 115 10.05 10.49 -0.44
N LYS A 116 10.92 9.61 -0.94
CA LYS A 116 11.20 8.29 -0.32
C LYS A 116 11.72 8.38 1.13
N TRP A 117 12.36 9.49 1.51
CA TRP A 117 12.97 9.66 2.84
C TRP A 117 11.95 9.95 3.95
N VAL A 118 10.77 10.47 3.60
CA VAL A 118 9.71 10.87 4.55
C VAL A 118 8.39 10.16 4.28
N MET A 119 8.41 9.10 3.47
CA MET A 119 7.23 8.30 3.18
C MET A 119 6.81 7.53 4.44
N PRO A 120 5.54 7.59 4.86
CA PRO A 120 5.06 6.80 5.99
C PRO A 120 5.26 5.31 5.73
N GLY A 121 5.58 4.56 6.78
CA GLY A 121 5.68 3.10 6.70
C GLY A 121 4.31 2.42 6.55
N PRO A 122 4.29 1.14 6.15
CA PRO A 122 3.06 0.37 5.97
C PRO A 122 2.13 0.42 7.19
N ASP A 123 2.65 0.14 8.39
CA ASP A 123 1.89 0.17 9.65
C ASP A 123 1.12 1.48 9.85
N THR A 124 1.78 2.62 9.59
CA THR A 124 1.17 3.96 9.74
C THR A 124 0.03 4.16 8.76
N VAL A 125 0.17 3.69 7.52
CA VAL A 125 -0.88 3.81 6.51
C VAL A 125 -2.06 2.90 6.84
N GLN A 126 -1.80 1.66 7.27
CA GLN A 126 -2.82 0.70 7.68
C GLN A 126 -3.60 1.20 8.90
N GLU A 127 -2.92 1.74 9.91
CA GLU A 127 -3.53 2.36 11.09
C GLU A 127 -4.47 3.51 10.68
N LYS A 128 -4.02 4.41 9.79
CA LYS A 128 -4.84 5.54 9.31
C LYS A 128 -6.06 5.09 8.51
N LEU A 129 -5.92 4.03 7.71
CA LEU A 129 -7.06 3.42 7.00
C LEU A 129 -8.05 2.78 7.98
N ALA A 130 -7.57 2.11 9.02
CA ALA A 130 -8.41 1.51 10.05
C ALA A 130 -9.14 2.56 10.89
N GLU A 131 -8.45 3.63 11.31
CA GLU A 131 -9.06 4.79 11.98
C GLU A 131 -10.18 5.40 11.13
N TYR A 132 -9.90 5.68 9.85
CA TYR A 132 -10.90 6.24 8.94
C TYR A 132 -12.10 5.29 8.76
N ALA A 133 -11.85 3.99 8.61
CA ALA A 133 -12.90 2.99 8.49
C ALA A 133 -13.79 2.98 9.74
N GLN A 134 -13.18 2.97 10.93
CA GLN A 134 -13.91 2.99 12.21
C GLN A 134 -14.75 4.26 12.37
N GLU A 135 -14.19 5.45 12.08
CA GLU A 135 -14.91 6.73 12.15
C GLU A 135 -16.12 6.79 11.21
N ASN A 136 -16.07 6.04 10.10
CA ASN A 136 -17.12 6.01 9.08
C ASN A 136 -17.99 4.74 9.12
N ASN A 137 -17.85 3.89 10.15
CA ASN A 137 -18.56 2.61 10.29
C ASN A 137 -18.39 1.67 9.08
N LEU A 138 -17.18 1.60 8.52
CA LEU A 138 -16.79 0.70 7.44
C LEU A 138 -16.00 -0.48 8.00
N GLU A 139 -16.18 -1.67 7.43
CA GLU A 139 -15.41 -2.86 7.79
C GLU A 139 -14.38 -3.19 6.71
N LEU A 140 -13.09 -3.15 7.06
CA LEU A 140 -12.02 -3.52 6.12
C LEU A 140 -11.92 -5.03 5.96
N SER A 141 -11.58 -5.47 4.74
CA SER A 141 -11.31 -6.88 4.43
C SER A 141 -10.05 -7.45 5.10
N GLY A 142 -9.14 -6.57 5.55
CA GLY A 142 -7.81 -6.94 6.04
C GLY A 142 -6.75 -7.11 4.94
N VAL A 143 -7.13 -6.92 3.67
CA VAL A 143 -6.19 -6.92 2.54
C VAL A 143 -5.75 -5.49 2.24
N TYR A 144 -4.44 -5.28 2.09
CA TYR A 144 -3.87 -4.01 1.66
C TYR A 144 -3.10 -4.22 0.36
N ILE A 145 -3.47 -3.46 -0.67
CA ILE A 145 -2.90 -3.57 -2.01
C ILE A 145 -2.17 -2.27 -2.31
N ASP A 146 -0.84 -2.31 -2.35
CA ASP A 146 -0.05 -1.17 -2.77
C ASP A 146 -0.15 -1.03 -4.29
N LYS A 147 -0.15 0.21 -4.74
CA LYS A 147 -0.10 0.61 -6.14
C LYS A 147 1.02 1.62 -6.29
N ILE A 148 2.08 1.23 -6.96
CA ILE A 148 3.28 2.05 -7.15
C ILE A 148 3.05 2.93 -8.38
N ILE A 149 2.77 4.22 -8.15
CA ILE A 149 2.51 5.19 -9.23
C ILE A 149 3.83 5.79 -9.73
N SER A 150 4.72 6.13 -8.80
CA SER A 150 6.05 6.64 -9.09
C SER A 150 6.95 6.51 -7.86
N GLU A 151 8.22 6.91 -7.99
CA GLU A 151 9.14 6.98 -6.87
C GLU A 151 8.67 7.85 -5.70
N ASN A 152 7.78 8.81 -5.96
CA ASN A 152 7.30 9.78 -4.98
C ASN A 152 5.78 9.70 -4.76
N GLU A 153 5.12 8.68 -5.32
CA GLU A 153 3.68 8.50 -5.17
C GLU A 153 3.33 7.00 -5.08
N VAL A 154 2.73 6.63 -3.95
CA VAL A 154 2.18 5.31 -3.70
C VAL A 154 0.73 5.47 -3.29
N GLN A 155 -0.11 4.53 -3.71
CA GLN A 155 -1.48 4.44 -3.27
C GLN A 155 -1.70 3.10 -2.58
N VAL A 156 -2.43 3.09 -1.47
CA VAL A 156 -2.82 1.85 -0.77
C VAL A 156 -4.32 1.69 -0.89
N ILE A 157 -4.75 0.55 -1.41
CA ILE A 157 -6.14 0.16 -1.62
C ILE A 157 -6.49 -0.85 -0.53
N ALA A 158 -7.48 -0.51 0.30
CA ALA A 158 -8.02 -1.40 1.33
C ALA A 158 -9.50 -1.71 1.02
N PRO A 159 -9.82 -2.91 0.49
CA PRO A 159 -11.19 -3.30 0.16
C PRO A 159 -12.08 -3.36 1.41
N ILE A 160 -13.36 -3.00 1.23
CA ILE A 160 -14.38 -2.92 2.28
C ILE A 160 -15.37 -4.08 2.12
N LYS A 161 -15.77 -4.72 3.22
CA LYS A 161 -16.74 -5.83 3.24
C LYS A 161 -18.18 -5.39 3.03
#